data_AF-A0A1Y3QQL4-F1
#
_entry.id   AF-A0A1Y3QQL4-F1
#
_cell.length_a   1.000
_cell.length_b   1.000
_cell.length_c   1.000
_cell.angle_alpha   90.00
_cell.angle_beta   90.00
_cell.angle_gamma   90.00
#
_symmetry.space_group_name_H-M   'P 1'
#
loop_
_entity.id
_entity.type
_entity.pdbx_description
1 polymer ?
#
loop_
_entity_poly.entity_id
_entity_poly.type
_entity_poly.pdbx_seq_one_letter_code
_entity_poly.pdbx_strand_id
1 'polypeptide(L)'
;MIFMRLFRPFVLAALTGLLLAGCSKKKSETPPPLLSLNPAETRFFSTSGTYSFEVETNQKSWEVRSDQEWCAVTPDYAGGSFSVELSGAPAPAHAAVTVQAGAAAPVTIDFASLQDFDKNSQRSYPPREESYALIVAASSGWENYRHQAGAYLMYQMLKSNGLDDDHILLVSEDDIARHSINPTPGRILPPEGGGESV
;
A
#
# COMPACT_ATOMS: atom_id res chain seq x y z
N MET A 1 29.07 7.10 -83.30
CA MET A 1 29.62 8.47 -83.27
C MET A 1 29.48 8.95 -81.84
N ILE A 2 30.50 9.11 -80.99
CA ILE A 2 31.88 9.57 -81.19
C ILE A 2 32.82 8.79 -80.23
N PHE A 3 34.04 8.58 -80.70
CA PHE A 3 35.24 8.05 -80.04
C PHE A 3 35.68 8.89 -78.82
N MET A 4 36.29 8.29 -77.78
CA MET A 4 37.76 8.32 -77.55
C MET A 4 38.14 7.64 -76.21
N ARG A 5 39.23 6.86 -76.27
CA ARG A 5 39.91 6.16 -75.16
C ARG A 5 40.96 7.06 -74.49
N LEU A 6 41.31 6.79 -73.22
CA LEU A 6 42.64 6.95 -72.59
C LEU A 6 42.59 6.27 -71.19
N PHE A 7 43.05 5.05 -70.93
CA PHE A 7 44.41 4.47 -70.75
C PHE A 7 45.22 4.90 -69.48
N ARG A 8 45.27 3.97 -68.49
CA ARG A 8 46.37 3.57 -67.53
C ARG A 8 46.72 4.45 -66.30
N PRO A 9 47.49 3.95 -65.28
CA PRO A 9 47.57 2.62 -64.63
C PRO A 9 47.73 2.68 -63.06
N PHE A 10 47.75 1.50 -62.41
CA PHE A 10 48.46 1.11 -61.16
C PHE A 10 48.91 2.18 -60.13
N VAL A 11 48.41 2.08 -58.89
CA VAL A 11 49.25 2.18 -57.67
C VAL A 11 48.73 1.19 -56.62
N LEU A 12 49.54 0.18 -56.33
CA LEU A 12 49.42 -0.71 -55.17
C LEU A 12 50.15 -0.02 -54.00
N ALA A 13 49.44 0.32 -52.93
CA ALA A 13 50.05 0.78 -51.69
C ALA A 13 49.61 -0.14 -50.54
N ALA A 14 50.51 -1.05 -50.17
CA ALA A 14 50.42 -1.80 -48.93
C ALA A 14 50.69 -0.83 -47.77
N LEU A 15 49.70 -0.62 -46.90
CA LEU A 15 49.90 0.06 -45.63
C LEU A 15 49.61 -0.93 -44.49
N THR A 16 50.71 -1.37 -43.87
CA THR A 16 50.74 -2.10 -42.61
C THR A 16 50.05 -1.28 -41.52
N GLY A 17 48.84 -1.71 -41.14
CA GLY A 17 48.07 -1.16 -40.02
C GLY A 17 48.57 -1.69 -38.69
N LEU A 18 49.24 -0.82 -37.95
CA LEU A 18 49.71 -0.95 -36.58
C LEU A 18 48.53 -1.26 -35.62
N LEU A 19 48.61 -2.35 -34.85
CA LEU A 19 47.65 -2.66 -33.78
C LEU A 19 47.68 -1.56 -32.71
N LEU A 20 46.60 -0.79 -32.60
CA LEU A 20 46.30 -0.02 -31.40
C LEU A 20 45.48 -0.90 -30.46
N ALA A 21 46.11 -1.36 -29.37
CA ALA A 21 45.44 -1.98 -28.25
C ALA A 21 44.52 -0.94 -27.59
N GLY A 22 43.25 -0.92 -28.00
CA GLY A 22 42.21 -0.18 -27.30
C GLY A 22 41.90 -0.86 -25.97
N CYS A 23 42.30 -0.24 -24.85
CA CYS A 23 41.76 -0.57 -23.54
C CYS A 23 40.26 -0.28 -23.53
N SER A 24 39.44 -1.31 -23.70
CA SER A 24 38.01 -1.25 -23.42
C SER A 24 37.82 -0.92 -21.95
N LYS A 25 37.48 0.33 -21.63
CA LYS A 25 36.98 0.72 -20.31
C LYS A 25 35.77 -0.18 -20.01
N LYS A 26 35.92 -1.13 -19.09
CA LYS A 26 34.77 -1.86 -18.57
C LYS A 26 33.85 -0.83 -17.92
N LYS A 27 32.63 -0.70 -18.45
CA LYS A 27 31.55 0.03 -17.78
C LYS A 27 31.33 -0.66 -16.44
N SER A 28 31.84 -0.06 -15.36
CA SER A 28 31.53 -0.51 -14.00
C SER A 28 30.05 -0.24 -13.79
N GLU A 29 29.25 -1.29 -13.88
CA GLU A 29 27.83 -1.22 -13.58
C GLU A 29 27.72 -1.23 -12.06
N THR A 30 27.41 -0.07 -11.48
CA THR A 30 27.16 0.05 -10.04
C THR A 30 25.94 -0.80 -9.69
N PRO A 31 26.00 -1.64 -8.64
CA PRO A 31 24.85 -2.44 -8.23
C PRO A 31 23.65 -1.52 -7.92
N PRO A 32 22.41 -1.97 -8.17
CA PRO A 32 21.22 -1.16 -7.91
C PRO A 32 21.15 -0.77 -6.42
N PRO A 33 20.60 0.41 -6.07
CA PRO A 33 20.41 0.82 -4.68
C PRO A 33 19.60 -0.22 -3.90
N LEU A 34 20.10 -0.60 -2.73
CA LEU A 34 19.51 -1.61 -1.85
C LEU A 34 19.19 -1.00 -0.48
N LEU A 35 18.01 -1.30 0.04
CA LEU A 35 17.62 -1.09 1.43
C LEU A 35 16.65 -2.21 1.83
N SER A 36 17.00 -2.97 2.85
CA SER A 36 16.15 -4.01 3.46
C SER A 36 16.31 -4.02 4.98
N LEU A 37 15.31 -4.59 5.66
CA LEU A 37 15.29 -4.72 7.12
C LEU A 37 15.24 -6.19 7.54
N ASN A 38 15.84 -6.49 8.68
CA ASN A 38 15.73 -7.78 9.36
C ASN A 38 15.32 -7.56 10.84
N PRO A 39 14.14 -8.03 11.27
CA PRO A 39 13.14 -8.76 10.51
C PRO A 39 12.52 -7.92 9.37
N ALA A 40 12.06 -8.60 8.32
CA ALA A 40 11.44 -7.95 7.15
C ALA A 40 9.95 -7.57 7.38
N GLU A 41 9.42 -7.82 8.59
CA GLU A 41 8.05 -7.47 8.95
C GLU A 41 7.90 -5.96 9.10
N THR A 42 6.90 -5.40 8.43
CA THR A 42 6.67 -3.96 8.34
C THR A 42 5.32 -3.54 8.91
N ARG A 43 4.57 -4.43 9.55
CA ARG A 43 3.25 -4.10 10.11
C ARG A 43 3.01 -4.79 11.43
N PHE A 44 2.78 -3.98 12.46
CA PHE A 44 2.59 -4.43 13.82
C PHE A 44 1.30 -3.84 14.39
N PHE A 45 0.49 -4.70 15.01
CA PHE A 45 -0.75 -4.28 15.66
C PHE A 45 -0.56 -4.10 17.17
N SER A 46 0.32 -3.16 17.55
CA SER A 46 0.61 -2.81 18.94
C SER A 46 0.90 -1.31 19.06
N THR A 47 0.59 -0.74 20.23
CA THR A 47 1.01 0.61 20.61
C THR A 47 1.94 0.61 21.82
N SER A 48 2.39 -0.57 22.28
CA SER A 48 3.31 -0.72 23.42
C SER A 48 4.40 -1.76 23.14
N GLY A 49 5.57 -1.58 23.74
CA GLY A 49 6.68 -2.53 23.67
C GLY A 49 7.87 -2.02 22.86
N THR A 50 8.87 -2.88 22.69
CA THR A 50 10.14 -2.54 22.04
C THR A 50 10.42 -3.50 20.90
N TYR A 51 10.84 -2.95 19.76
CA TYR A 51 11.15 -3.67 18.53
C TYR A 51 12.56 -3.29 18.07
N SER A 52 13.28 -4.22 17.43
CA SER A 52 14.62 -3.95 16.90
C SER A 52 14.72 -4.45 15.47
N PHE A 53 15.42 -3.69 14.63
CA PHE A 53 15.61 -3.96 13.22
C PHE A 53 17.07 -3.74 12.84
N GLU A 54 17.64 -4.68 12.09
CA GLU A 54 18.91 -4.52 11.40
C GLU A 54 18.65 -3.92 10.01
N VAL A 55 19.56 -3.05 9.56
CA VAL A 55 19.50 -2.33 8.29
C VAL A 55 20.56 -2.86 7.36
N GLU A 56 20.12 -3.43 6.24
CA GLU A 56 21.00 -3.87 5.16
C GLU A 56 20.90 -2.88 4.00
N THR A 57 22.01 -2.19 3.68
CA THR A 57 22.05 -1.25 2.57
C THR A 57 23.42 -1.19 1.90
N ASN A 58 23.43 -0.93 0.59
CA ASN A 58 24.66 -0.62 -0.16
C ASN A 58 24.88 0.89 -0.35
N GLN A 59 24.10 1.71 0.36
CA GLN A 59 24.17 3.17 0.32
C GLN A 59 25.13 3.68 1.40
N LYS A 60 25.62 4.92 1.24
CA LYS A 60 26.65 5.50 2.14
C LYS A 60 26.14 5.87 3.52
N SER A 61 24.85 6.14 3.62
CA SER A 61 24.18 6.58 4.84
C SER A 61 22.71 6.20 4.78
N TRP A 62 22.12 6.02 5.95
CA TRP A 62 20.71 5.81 6.12
C TRP A 62 20.21 6.66 7.30
N GLU A 63 18.92 6.93 7.31
CA GLU A 63 18.23 7.62 8.39
C GLU A 63 16.91 6.89 8.70
N VAL A 64 16.44 7.05 9.93
CA VAL A 64 15.16 6.53 10.37
C VAL A 64 14.42 7.57 11.19
N ARG A 65 13.12 7.72 10.95
CA ARG A 65 12.26 8.70 11.64
C ARG A 65 10.88 8.12 11.89
N SER A 66 10.27 8.50 13.00
CA SER A 66 8.85 8.29 13.30
C SER A 66 8.08 9.58 13.04
N ASP A 67 6.82 9.46 12.64
CA ASP A 67 5.87 10.56 12.49
C ASP A 67 5.06 10.84 13.77
N GLN A 68 5.23 10.04 14.84
CA GLN A 68 4.49 10.15 16.10
C GLN A 68 5.41 10.16 17.32
N GLU A 69 5.07 10.97 18.33
CA GLU A 69 5.84 11.07 19.58
C GLU A 69 5.78 9.81 20.45
N TRP A 70 4.64 9.09 20.43
CA TRP A 70 4.47 7.84 21.20
C TRP A 70 5.20 6.64 20.59
N CYS A 71 5.76 6.80 19.38
CA CYS A 71 6.58 5.83 18.69
C CYS A 71 8.00 6.40 18.57
N ALA A 72 8.83 6.16 19.57
CA ALA A 72 10.19 6.69 19.63
C ALA A 72 11.16 5.79 18.88
N VAL A 73 12.10 6.38 18.12
CA VAL A 73 13.12 5.63 17.39
C VAL A 73 14.51 5.99 17.88
N THR A 74 15.32 4.96 18.16
CA THR A 74 16.72 5.10 18.57
C THR A 74 17.63 4.38 17.57
N PRO A 75 18.33 5.11 16.68
CA PRO A 75 19.25 4.50 15.72
C PRO A 75 20.62 4.18 16.30
N ASP A 76 21.17 3.03 15.90
CA ASP A 76 22.59 2.66 15.99
C ASP A 76 23.19 2.57 14.57
N TYR A 77 23.62 3.73 14.07
CA TYR A 77 24.20 3.82 12.73
C TYR A 77 25.51 3.04 12.58
N ALA A 78 26.26 2.83 13.67
CA ALA A 78 27.53 2.13 13.63
C ALA A 78 27.34 0.60 13.59
N GLY A 79 26.38 0.09 14.36
CA GLY A 79 25.96 -1.31 14.33
C GLY A 79 25.03 -1.67 13.16
N GLY A 80 24.52 -0.66 12.44
CA GLY A 80 23.59 -0.88 11.32
C GLY A 80 22.23 -1.38 11.80
N SER A 81 21.73 -0.86 12.91
CA SER A 81 20.44 -1.26 13.49
C SER A 81 19.70 -0.08 14.11
N PHE A 82 18.42 -0.24 14.43
CA PHE A 82 17.67 0.72 15.24
C PHE A 82 16.64 0.00 16.10
N SER A 83 16.23 0.64 17.18
CA SER A 83 15.13 0.19 18.03
C SER A 83 13.96 1.17 17.97
N VAL A 84 12.75 0.62 18.05
CA VAL A 84 11.49 1.36 18.17
C VAL A 84 10.90 1.06 19.53
N GLU A 85 10.59 2.10 20.30
CA GLU A 85 9.92 2.01 21.59
C GLU A 85 8.55 2.66 21.51
N LEU A 86 7.51 1.88 21.82
CA LEU A 86 6.12 2.33 21.81
C LEU A 86 5.67 2.56 23.24
N SER A 87 5.26 3.79 23.56
CA SER A 87 4.94 4.22 24.94
C SER A 87 3.47 4.03 25.35
N GLY A 88 2.66 3.38 24.50
CA GLY A 88 1.21 3.29 24.67
C GLY A 88 0.50 4.48 24.04
N ALA A 89 -0.38 4.21 23.09
CA ALA A 89 -1.30 5.20 22.51
C ALA A 89 -2.72 4.61 22.46
N PRO A 90 -3.77 5.39 22.81
CA PRO A 90 -5.15 4.93 22.79
C PRO A 90 -5.64 4.76 21.34
N ALA A 91 -6.54 3.80 21.10
CA ALA A 91 -7.12 3.59 19.79
C ALA A 91 -8.11 4.72 19.40
N PRO A 92 -8.15 5.17 18.13
CA PRO A 92 -7.29 4.74 17.03
C PRO A 92 -5.93 5.44 17.06
N ALA A 93 -4.84 4.66 17.06
CA ALA A 93 -3.48 5.16 16.92
C ALA A 93 -2.79 4.46 15.76
N HIS A 94 -2.05 5.24 14.96
CA HIS A 94 -1.19 4.77 13.88
C HIS A 94 0.09 5.61 13.87
N ALA A 95 1.23 4.94 13.66
CA ALA A 95 2.54 5.55 13.48
C ALA A 95 3.26 4.86 12.31
N ALA A 96 3.97 5.65 11.51
CA ALA A 96 4.82 5.22 10.43
C ALA A 96 6.29 5.53 10.74
N VAL A 97 7.09 4.49 10.90
CA VAL A 97 8.56 4.60 11.00
C VAL A 97 9.14 4.44 9.60
N THR A 98 9.74 5.50 9.07
CA THR A 98 10.32 5.52 7.72
C THR A 98 11.84 5.40 7.79
N VAL A 99 12.40 4.39 7.11
CA VAL A 99 13.84 4.20 6.91
C VAL A 99 14.19 4.60 5.47
N GLN A 100 15.19 5.46 5.31
CA GLN A 100 15.67 5.93 4.00
C GLN A 100 17.17 5.73 3.89
N ALA A 101 17.64 5.32 2.70
CA ALA A 101 19.06 5.16 2.43
C ALA A 101 19.37 5.62 1.00
N GLY A 102 20.10 6.72 0.84
CA GLY A 102 20.53 7.27 -0.45
C GLY A 102 19.43 7.28 -1.51
N ALA A 103 19.65 6.57 -2.62
CA ALA A 103 18.71 6.45 -3.74
C ALA A 103 17.83 5.19 -3.69
N ALA A 104 17.89 4.39 -2.62
CA ALA A 104 17.03 3.23 -2.46
C ALA A 104 15.58 3.65 -2.14
N ALA A 105 14.62 2.81 -2.50
CA ALA A 105 13.23 3.04 -2.12
C ALA A 105 13.10 3.01 -0.57
N PRO A 106 12.42 3.99 0.04
CA PRO A 106 12.17 3.99 1.47
C PRO A 106 11.41 2.75 1.94
N VAL A 107 11.74 2.26 3.12
CA VAL A 107 10.98 1.20 3.81
C VAL A 107 10.18 1.85 4.93
N THR A 108 8.88 1.55 5.00
CA THR A 108 7.98 2.05 6.05
C THR A 108 7.52 0.89 6.93
N ILE A 109 7.63 1.06 8.24
CA ILE A 109 7.07 0.16 9.25
C ILE A 109 5.85 0.83 9.87
N ASP A 110 4.70 0.17 9.81
CA ASP A 110 3.45 0.60 10.40
C ASP A 110 3.24 -0.01 11.79
N PHE A 111 3.00 0.83 12.80
CA PHE A 111 2.50 0.43 14.10
C PHE A 111 1.08 0.97 14.28
N ALA A 112 0.12 0.10 14.60
CA ALA A 112 -1.28 0.51 14.79
C ALA A 112 -1.93 -0.20 15.97
N SER A 113 -2.83 0.48 16.67
CA SER A 113 -3.75 -0.19 17.60
C SER A 113 -4.79 -0.99 16.81
N LEU A 114 -5.11 -2.22 17.23
CA LEU A 114 -6.36 -2.84 16.78
C LEU A 114 -7.54 -1.97 17.19
N GLN A 115 -8.56 -1.96 16.34
CA GLN A 115 -9.81 -1.28 16.65
C GLN A 115 -10.48 -1.97 17.85
N ASP A 116 -10.55 -1.29 18.99
CA ASP A 116 -11.25 -1.79 20.18
C ASP A 116 -12.76 -1.49 20.14
N PHE A 117 -13.58 -2.52 19.97
CA PHE A 117 -15.03 -2.37 19.89
C PHE A 117 -15.75 -2.36 21.25
N ASP A 118 -15.03 -2.20 22.37
CA ASP A 118 -15.66 -2.04 23.68
C ASP A 118 -16.55 -0.79 23.70
N LYS A 119 -17.84 -0.98 24.02
CA LYS A 119 -18.85 0.08 24.13
C LYS A 119 -18.54 1.08 25.26
N ASN A 120 -17.69 0.69 26.21
CA ASN A 120 -17.24 1.56 27.30
C ASN A 120 -15.98 2.35 26.94
N SER A 121 -15.36 2.11 25.78
CA SER A 121 -14.22 2.92 25.32
C SER A 121 -14.73 4.31 24.89
N GLN A 122 -14.28 5.36 25.59
CA GLN A 122 -14.51 6.73 25.13
C GLN A 122 -13.54 7.04 23.98
N ARG A 123 -13.99 6.77 22.76
CA ARG A 123 -13.26 7.08 21.53
C ARG A 123 -13.37 8.57 21.22
N SER A 124 -12.22 9.25 21.20
CA SER A 124 -12.13 10.55 20.54
C SER A 124 -11.77 10.29 19.08
N TYR A 125 -12.75 10.38 18.18
CA TYR A 125 -12.48 10.40 16.75
C TYR A 125 -12.07 11.83 16.34
N PRO A 126 -11.13 12.00 15.40
CA PRO A 126 -10.84 13.32 14.85
C PRO A 126 -12.14 13.93 14.27
N PRO A 127 -12.23 15.26 14.18
CA PRO A 127 -13.35 15.92 13.51
C PRO A 127 -13.61 15.29 12.14
N ARG A 128 -14.88 15.04 11.84
CA ARG A 128 -15.29 14.47 10.57
C ARG A 128 -15.08 15.50 9.47
N GLU A 129 -14.01 15.36 8.68
CA GLU A 129 -13.77 16.19 7.49
C GLU A 129 -14.56 15.65 6.29
N GLU A 130 -14.20 14.45 5.84
CA GLU A 130 -14.81 13.75 4.72
C GLU A 130 -14.86 12.25 5.06
N SER A 131 -15.95 11.55 4.75
CA SER A 131 -16.11 10.13 5.12
C SER A 131 -16.63 9.32 3.95
N TYR A 132 -15.93 8.24 3.64
CA TYR A 132 -16.30 7.28 2.63
C TYR A 132 -16.64 5.94 3.27
N ALA A 133 -17.49 5.15 2.62
CA ALA A 133 -17.82 3.80 3.05
C ALA A 133 -17.72 2.81 1.89
N LEU A 134 -17.20 1.61 2.19
CA LEU A 134 -17.28 0.43 1.34
C LEU A 134 -18.19 -0.59 2.04
N ILE A 135 -19.26 -0.98 1.37
CA ILE A 135 -20.22 -1.97 1.86
C ILE A 135 -20.20 -3.15 0.89
N VAL A 136 -19.94 -4.35 1.39
CA VAL A 136 -19.82 -5.56 0.55
C VAL A 136 -20.76 -6.66 1.06
N ALA A 137 -21.70 -7.06 0.22
CA ALA A 137 -22.44 -8.30 0.38
C ALA A 137 -21.76 -9.41 -0.44
N ALA A 138 -20.92 -10.20 0.21
CA ALA A 138 -20.02 -11.15 -0.45
C ALA A 138 -20.66 -12.52 -0.81
N SER A 139 -21.98 -12.58 -1.04
CA SER A 139 -22.68 -13.81 -1.38
C SER A 139 -23.95 -13.54 -2.20
N SER A 140 -24.31 -14.52 -3.03
CA SER A 140 -25.50 -14.54 -3.88
C SER A 140 -26.51 -15.60 -3.42
N GLY A 141 -27.67 -15.64 -4.05
CA GLY A 141 -28.72 -16.62 -3.82
C GLY A 141 -29.71 -16.25 -2.72
N TRP A 142 -30.95 -16.72 -2.88
CA TRP A 142 -32.06 -16.45 -1.96
C TRP A 142 -31.78 -16.93 -0.52
N GLU A 143 -31.08 -18.04 -0.36
CA GLU A 143 -30.65 -18.57 0.93
C GLU A 143 -29.70 -17.63 1.69
N ASN A 144 -29.05 -16.70 0.98
CA ASN A 144 -28.16 -15.69 1.52
C ASN A 144 -28.79 -14.29 1.55
N TYR A 145 -30.12 -14.19 1.44
CA TYR A 145 -30.90 -12.95 1.50
C TYR A 145 -30.39 -11.96 2.57
N ARG A 146 -30.08 -12.47 3.78
CA ARG A 146 -29.63 -11.65 4.92
C ARG A 146 -28.37 -10.82 4.64
N HIS A 147 -27.46 -11.29 3.78
CA HIS A 147 -26.20 -10.59 3.52
C HIS A 147 -26.42 -9.34 2.67
N GLN A 148 -27.22 -9.46 1.60
CA GLN A 148 -27.59 -8.30 0.78
C GLN A 148 -28.58 -7.39 1.52
N ALA A 149 -29.58 -7.94 2.21
CA ALA A 149 -30.50 -7.15 3.02
C ALA A 149 -29.78 -6.34 4.12
N GLY A 150 -28.77 -6.93 4.77
CA GLY A 150 -27.91 -6.23 5.74
C GLY A 150 -27.06 -5.13 5.10
N ALA A 151 -26.48 -5.37 3.92
CA ALA A 151 -25.72 -4.36 3.17
C ALA A 151 -26.59 -3.16 2.77
N TYR A 152 -27.79 -3.41 2.23
CA TYR A 152 -28.73 -2.35 1.88
C TYR A 152 -29.21 -1.58 3.11
N LEU A 153 -29.44 -2.26 4.24
CA LEU A 153 -29.76 -1.59 5.51
C LEU A 153 -28.63 -0.65 5.94
N MET A 154 -27.38 -1.10 5.90
CA MET A 154 -26.22 -0.28 6.26
C MET A 154 -26.06 0.92 5.33
N TYR A 155 -26.29 0.74 4.02
CA TYR A 155 -26.31 1.83 3.04
C TYR A 155 -27.35 2.89 3.41
N GLN A 156 -28.58 2.48 3.76
CA GLN A 156 -29.63 3.42 4.21
C GLN A 156 -29.25 4.14 5.51
N MET A 157 -28.64 3.44 6.47
CA MET A 157 -28.16 4.04 7.72
C MET A 157 -27.05 5.07 7.49
N LEU A 158 -26.11 4.80 6.60
CA LEU A 158 -25.05 5.75 6.26
C LEU A 158 -25.61 6.99 5.55
N LYS A 159 -26.56 6.80 4.65
CA LYS A 159 -27.27 7.92 4.00
C LYS A 159 -28.05 8.78 4.97
N SER A 160 -28.77 8.16 5.91
CA SER A 160 -29.51 8.91 6.94
C SER A 160 -28.59 9.66 7.91
N ASN A 161 -27.32 9.27 8.01
CA ASN A 161 -26.28 9.93 8.80
C ASN A 161 -25.35 10.86 7.97
N GLY A 162 -25.80 11.26 6.78
CA GLY A 162 -25.22 12.36 6.00
C GLY A 162 -24.09 11.96 5.04
N LEU A 163 -23.92 10.68 4.71
CA LEU A 163 -23.15 10.30 3.52
C LEU A 163 -24.07 10.37 2.29
N ASP A 164 -23.57 10.86 1.17
CA ASP A 164 -24.28 10.79 -0.12
C ASP A 164 -23.80 9.58 -0.95
N ASP A 165 -24.35 9.44 -2.16
CA ASP A 165 -24.05 8.30 -3.04
C ASP A 165 -22.64 8.35 -3.63
N ASP A 166 -22.02 9.51 -3.72
CA ASP A 166 -20.65 9.66 -4.21
C ASP A 166 -19.62 9.21 -3.16
N HIS A 167 -20.04 9.12 -1.89
CA HIS A 167 -19.22 8.69 -0.76
C HIS A 167 -19.43 7.22 -0.34
N ILE A 168 -20.31 6.47 -1.02
CA ILE A 168 -20.59 5.06 -0.67
C ILE A 168 -20.39 4.16 -1.88
N LEU A 169 -19.39 3.27 -1.81
CA LEU A 169 -19.24 2.16 -2.76
C LEU A 169 -19.98 0.93 -2.22
N LEU A 170 -21.09 0.57 -2.87
CA LEU A 170 -21.86 -0.64 -2.57
C LEU A 170 -21.53 -1.75 -3.57
N VAL A 171 -21.14 -2.91 -3.06
CA VAL A 171 -20.88 -4.12 -3.85
C VAL A 171 -21.85 -5.21 -3.43
N SER A 172 -22.70 -5.65 -4.36
CA SER A 172 -23.69 -6.72 -4.16
C SER A 172 -23.96 -7.45 -5.47
N GLU A 173 -24.41 -8.71 -5.40
CA GLU A 173 -24.82 -9.48 -6.58
C GLU A 173 -26.09 -8.92 -7.24
N ASP A 174 -26.95 -8.24 -6.47
CA ASP A 174 -28.22 -7.66 -6.94
C ASP A 174 -29.23 -8.69 -7.49
N ASP A 175 -29.24 -9.89 -6.93
CA ASP A 175 -30.09 -11.01 -7.36
C ASP A 175 -31.34 -11.23 -6.47
N ILE A 176 -31.52 -10.43 -5.42
CA ILE A 176 -32.58 -10.64 -4.40
C ILE A 176 -33.90 -9.96 -4.74
N ALA A 177 -33.88 -8.67 -5.13
CA ALA A 177 -35.11 -7.87 -5.25
C ALA A 177 -36.10 -8.48 -6.25
N ARG A 178 -35.60 -9.09 -7.33
CA ARG A 178 -36.40 -9.69 -8.41
C ARG A 178 -36.35 -11.22 -8.43
N HIS A 179 -35.85 -11.84 -7.36
CA HIS A 179 -35.80 -13.29 -7.27
C HIS A 179 -37.21 -13.89 -7.35
N SER A 180 -37.36 -15.03 -8.02
CA SER A 180 -38.67 -15.63 -8.36
C SER A 180 -39.53 -16.01 -7.14
N ILE A 181 -38.88 -16.32 -6.02
CA ILE A 181 -39.53 -16.68 -4.75
C ILE A 181 -39.63 -15.52 -3.76
N ASN A 182 -39.23 -14.30 -4.15
CA ASN A 182 -39.41 -13.13 -3.31
C ASN A 182 -40.91 -12.82 -3.17
N PRO A 183 -41.49 -12.90 -1.95
CA PRO A 183 -42.92 -12.62 -1.75
C PRO A 183 -43.27 -11.14 -1.98
N THR A 184 -42.27 -10.25 -2.00
CA THR A 184 -42.41 -8.83 -2.29
C THR A 184 -41.48 -8.40 -3.43
N PRO A 185 -41.80 -8.73 -4.70
CA PRO A 185 -40.94 -8.40 -5.83
C PRO A 185 -40.63 -6.90 -5.91
N GLY A 186 -39.37 -6.56 -6.18
CA GLY A 186 -38.85 -5.20 -6.21
C GLY A 186 -38.54 -4.61 -4.82
N ARG A 187 -38.79 -5.34 -3.74
CA ARG A 187 -38.52 -4.90 -2.36
C ARG A 187 -37.59 -5.87 -1.66
N ILE A 188 -36.69 -5.31 -0.86
CA ILE A 188 -35.83 -6.06 0.06
C ILE A 188 -36.09 -5.48 1.43
N LEU A 189 -36.74 -6.28 2.28
CA LEU A 189 -36.95 -5.98 3.68
C LEU A 189 -35.72 -6.43 4.47
N PRO A 190 -35.26 -5.67 5.48
CA PRO A 190 -34.25 -6.18 6.41
C PRO A 190 -34.78 -7.47 7.07
N PRO A 191 -33.90 -8.38 7.51
CA PRO A 191 -34.32 -9.48 8.37
C PRO A 191 -35.11 -8.87 9.54
N GLU A 192 -36.26 -9.42 9.90
CA GLU A 192 -37.03 -8.91 11.04
C GLU A 192 -36.12 -8.87 12.27
N GLY A 193 -35.67 -7.67 12.64
CA GLY A 193 -35.18 -7.44 13.98
C GLY A 193 -36.39 -7.64 14.87
N GLY A 194 -36.31 -8.57 15.83
CA GLY A 194 -37.38 -8.77 16.82
C GLY A 194 -37.82 -7.40 17.34
N GLY A 195 -39.00 -6.97 16.92
CA GLY A 195 -39.49 -5.66 17.22
C GLY A 195 -39.74 -5.57 18.71
N GLU A 196 -38.88 -4.85 19.42
CA GLU A 196 -39.39 -4.06 20.53
C GLU A 196 -39.93 -2.76 19.92
N SER A 197 -41.25 -2.74 19.83
CA SER A 197 -42.09 -1.59 19.56
C SER A 197 -41.60 -0.35 20.31
N VAL A 198 -41.39 0.74 19.57
CA VAL A 198 -41.40 2.11 20.11
C VAL A 198 -42.84 2.52 20.42
#